data_AF-A0A251XRQ1-F1
#
_entry.id   AF-A0A251XRQ1-F1
#
_cell.length_a   1.000
_cell.length_b   1.000
_cell.length_c   1.000
_cell.angle_alpha   90.00
_cell.angle_beta   90.00
_cell.angle_gamma   90.00
#
_symmetry.space_group_name_H-M   'P 1'
#
loop_
_entity.id
_entity.type
_entity.pdbx_description
1 polymer ?
#
loop_
_entity_poly.entity_id
_entity_poly.type
_entity_poly.pdbx_seq_one_letter_code
_entity_poly.pdbx_strand_id
1 'polypeptide(L)'
;MSPVRDPARLRGIDAARGLAVLGMMAAHVALPRTLDLADPASWLAVTDGRSSILFATLAGVSIALMSGRERPASGGELARVRLRILVRAACLFLLGGLLASLQTYVAVILEVYAVLFVAVLPLLRWRASRLLALAAAGAVALPVLTTALTIHFDGSLMRPDPFVLLVVTGHYPALTWVVFAVAGLGVGRLALGSARVQLLLVTVGAGLAVLAYGGSALLEAAVAAPPPGWEYILSTTPHEGSPFEVVGSGGTAIAVIGLCLRVAALLPAVLVPLEAVGQLALTVYAVHIVAIDLLAPRATSSRTTAPTSRSSRSRSCCACSGRGSSGAARSSARWGPWRGARRTPAAADAVTGSPRSSPSSRPTAGRRRPCRPLRARVRGVRSGPRRR
;
A
#
# COMPACT_ATOMS: atom_id res chain seq x y z
N MET A 1 -19.74 -22.26 -23.23
CA MET A 1 -18.68 -21.26 -23.49
C MET A 1 -17.60 -21.42 -22.44
N SER A 2 -16.58 -22.24 -22.72
CA SER A 2 -15.39 -22.31 -21.87
C SER A 2 -14.67 -20.98 -21.99
N PRO A 3 -14.30 -20.28 -20.89
CA PRO A 3 -13.55 -19.05 -21.01
C PRO A 3 -12.25 -19.37 -21.72
N VAL A 4 -12.01 -18.70 -22.86
CA VAL A 4 -10.74 -18.77 -23.59
C VAL A 4 -9.66 -18.45 -22.57
N ARG A 5 -8.86 -19.45 -22.18
CA ARG A 5 -7.73 -19.28 -21.28
C ARG A 5 -6.71 -18.46 -22.03
N ASP A 6 -6.66 -17.16 -21.77
CA ASP A 6 -5.68 -16.26 -22.36
C ASP A 6 -4.27 -16.72 -21.93
N PRO A 7 -3.45 -17.27 -22.85
CA PRO A 7 -2.13 -17.82 -22.52
C PRO A 7 -1.18 -16.75 -21.96
N ALA A 8 -1.50 -15.47 -22.16
CA ALA A 8 -0.72 -14.34 -21.67
C ALA A 8 -0.98 -13.98 -20.19
N ARG A 9 -2.06 -14.50 -19.60
CA ARG A 9 -2.49 -14.13 -18.24
C ARG A 9 -1.71 -14.93 -17.20
N LEU A 10 -0.85 -14.24 -16.44
CA LEU A 10 -0.09 -14.85 -15.34
C LEU A 10 -1.00 -15.11 -14.13
N ARG A 11 -1.75 -16.20 -14.19
CA ARG A 11 -2.72 -16.61 -13.16
C ARG A 11 -2.12 -16.65 -11.75
N GLY A 12 -0.86 -17.10 -11.64
CA GLY A 12 -0.14 -17.12 -10.35
C GLY A 12 0.05 -15.74 -9.70
N ILE A 13 0.09 -14.64 -10.47
CA ILE A 13 0.18 -13.28 -9.91
C ILE A 13 -1.15 -12.88 -9.25
N ASP A 14 -2.28 -13.22 -9.85
CA ASP A 14 -3.59 -12.97 -9.25
C ASP A 14 -3.79 -13.85 -8.02
N ALA A 15 -3.40 -15.12 -8.08
CA ALA A 15 -3.44 -16.02 -6.92
C ALA A 15 -2.60 -15.49 -5.75
N ALA A 16 -1.37 -15.03 -6.01
CA ALA A 16 -0.52 -14.41 -5.00
C ALA A 16 -1.16 -13.13 -4.42
N ARG A 17 -1.86 -12.35 -5.25
CA ARG A 17 -2.59 -11.16 -4.78
C ARG A 17 -3.79 -11.53 -3.90
N GLY A 18 -4.54 -12.56 -4.27
CA GLY A 18 -5.63 -13.09 -3.45
C GLY A 18 -5.11 -13.57 -2.11
N LEU A 19 -4.00 -14.34 -2.12
CA LEU A 19 -3.33 -14.80 -0.89
C LEU A 19 -2.88 -13.62 -0.01
N ALA A 20 -2.31 -12.57 -0.60
CA ALA A 20 -1.89 -11.38 0.13
C ALA A 20 -3.08 -10.69 0.83
N VAL A 21 -4.22 -10.53 0.14
CA VAL A 21 -5.42 -9.91 0.73
C VAL A 21 -6.03 -10.78 1.83
N LEU A 22 -6.16 -12.09 1.59
CA LEU A 22 -6.64 -13.03 2.61
C LEU A 22 -5.70 -13.06 3.83
N GLY A 23 -4.38 -12.97 3.60
CA GLY A 23 -3.40 -12.85 4.67
C GLY A 23 -3.54 -11.56 5.48
N MET A 24 -3.79 -10.42 4.84
CA MET A 24 -4.06 -9.17 5.56
C MET A 24 -5.36 -9.26 6.36
N MET A 25 -6.41 -9.87 5.80
CA MET A 25 -7.67 -10.12 6.53
C MET A 25 -7.44 -11.00 7.77
N ALA A 26 -6.67 -12.08 7.59
CA ALA A 26 -6.28 -12.98 8.65
C ALA A 26 -5.49 -12.26 9.76
N ALA A 27 -4.49 -11.45 9.41
CA ALA A 27 -3.73 -10.65 10.38
C ALA A 27 -4.60 -9.68 11.20
N HIS A 28 -5.68 -9.14 10.63
CA HIS A 28 -6.60 -8.25 11.34
C HIS A 28 -7.50 -8.95 12.37
N VAL A 29 -7.70 -10.26 12.23
CA VAL A 29 -8.57 -11.07 13.12
C VAL A 29 -7.79 -12.09 13.96
N ALA A 30 -6.53 -12.35 13.64
CA ALA A 30 -5.71 -13.33 14.34
C ALA A 30 -5.44 -12.92 15.79
N LEU A 31 -5.73 -13.84 16.71
CA LEU A 31 -5.24 -13.86 18.07
C LEU A 31 -4.79 -15.30 18.40
N PRO A 32 -3.57 -15.54 18.91
CA PRO A 32 -2.50 -14.57 19.20
C PRO A 32 -1.84 -13.96 17.95
N ARG A 33 -1.18 -12.81 18.11
CA ARG A 33 -0.43 -12.11 17.04
C ARG A 33 1.05 -12.49 16.95
N THR A 34 1.52 -13.32 17.87
CA THR A 34 2.88 -13.85 17.90
C THR A 34 2.86 -15.31 17.51
N LEU A 35 3.75 -15.73 16.61
CA LEU A 35 3.85 -17.11 16.19
C LEU A 35 4.55 -17.96 17.28
N ASP A 36 3.85 -18.98 17.74
CA ASP A 36 4.39 -20.07 18.55
C ASP A 36 4.15 -21.39 17.80
N LEU A 37 5.23 -22.05 17.38
CA LEU A 37 5.13 -23.30 16.62
C LEU A 37 4.44 -24.42 17.41
N ALA A 38 4.48 -24.36 18.75
CA ALA A 38 3.80 -25.32 19.61
C ALA A 38 2.29 -25.08 19.73
N ASP A 39 1.81 -23.88 19.40
CA ASP A 39 0.39 -23.52 19.47
C ASP A 39 -0.20 -23.32 18.06
N PRO A 40 -1.01 -24.26 17.55
CA PRO A 40 -1.69 -24.12 16.25
C PRO A 40 -2.58 -22.87 16.14
N ALA A 41 -3.11 -22.35 17.25
CA ALA A 41 -3.94 -21.14 17.22
C ALA A 41 -3.12 -19.90 16.81
N SER A 42 -1.81 -19.92 17.06
CA SER A 42 -0.89 -18.83 16.73
C SER A 42 -0.41 -18.86 15.28
N TRP A 43 -0.62 -19.96 14.53
CA TRP A 43 -0.03 -20.12 13.20
C TRP A 43 -0.50 -19.06 12.19
N LEU A 44 -1.67 -18.47 12.43
CA LEU A 44 -2.19 -17.38 11.60
C LEU A 44 -1.34 -16.09 11.72
N ALA A 45 -0.58 -15.93 12.81
CA ALA A 45 0.36 -14.84 13.02
C ALA A 45 1.48 -14.80 11.96
N VAL A 46 1.75 -15.90 11.26
CA VAL A 46 2.70 -15.90 10.13
C VAL A 46 2.32 -14.87 9.05
N THR A 47 1.03 -14.56 8.93
CA THR A 47 0.52 -13.60 7.95
C THR A 47 0.73 -12.14 8.34
N ASP A 48 1.00 -11.86 9.62
CA ASP A 48 1.20 -10.51 10.13
C ASP A 48 2.49 -9.91 9.54
N GLY A 49 2.40 -8.67 9.06
CA GLY A 49 3.45 -8.01 8.25
C GLY A 49 3.64 -8.59 6.84
N ARG A 50 3.95 -9.88 6.73
CA ARG A 50 4.38 -10.54 5.49
C ARG A 50 3.36 -10.44 4.36
N SER A 51 2.07 -10.53 4.68
CA SER A 51 0.98 -10.43 3.71
C SER A 51 0.89 -9.03 3.07
N SER A 52 1.10 -7.97 3.86
CA SER A 52 1.15 -6.59 3.36
C SER A 52 2.41 -6.31 2.53
N ILE A 53 3.56 -6.88 2.89
CA ILE A 53 4.81 -6.82 2.10
C ILE A 53 4.66 -7.56 0.76
N LEU A 54 4.02 -8.74 0.76
CA LEU A 54 3.67 -9.48 -0.45
C LEU A 54 2.76 -8.64 -1.36
N PHE A 55 1.74 -8.00 -0.79
CA PHE A 55 0.88 -7.09 -1.53
C PHE A 55 1.71 -5.96 -2.16
N ALA A 56 2.70 -5.40 -1.46
CA ALA A 56 3.47 -4.23 -1.90
C ALA A 56 4.44 -4.59 -3.03
N THR A 57 5.04 -5.77 -2.92
CA THR A 57 5.87 -6.35 -3.98
C THR A 57 5.02 -6.65 -5.22
N LEU A 58 3.82 -7.21 -5.07
CA LEU A 58 2.91 -7.46 -6.18
C LEU A 58 2.42 -6.18 -6.87
N ALA A 59 2.32 -5.07 -6.14
CA ALA A 59 2.06 -3.76 -6.74
C ALA A 59 3.17 -3.36 -7.72
N GLY A 60 4.44 -3.52 -7.33
CA GLY A 60 5.59 -3.34 -8.21
C GLY A 60 5.56 -4.26 -9.43
N VAL A 61 5.27 -5.56 -9.24
CA VAL A 61 5.10 -6.52 -10.34
C VAL A 61 4.01 -6.06 -11.30
N SER A 62 2.88 -5.59 -10.77
CA SER A 62 1.75 -5.10 -11.58
C SER A 62 2.13 -3.89 -12.43
N ILE A 63 2.93 -2.97 -11.89
CA ILE A 63 3.47 -1.83 -12.62
C ILE A 63 4.42 -2.31 -13.74
N ALA A 64 5.25 -3.33 -13.49
CA ALA A 64 6.11 -3.92 -14.52
C ALA A 64 5.29 -4.49 -15.69
N LEU A 65 4.21 -5.22 -15.37
CA LEU A 65 3.30 -5.79 -16.37
C LEU A 65 2.62 -4.70 -17.21
N MET A 66 2.16 -3.62 -16.58
CA MET A 66 1.52 -2.49 -17.25
C MET A 66 2.48 -1.63 -18.09
N SER A 67 3.79 -1.70 -17.81
CA SER A 67 4.82 -0.86 -18.43
C SER A 67 5.74 -1.64 -19.38
N GLY A 68 5.27 -2.78 -19.91
CA GLY A 68 5.93 -3.50 -21.01
C GLY A 68 6.80 -4.71 -20.61
N ARG A 69 6.78 -5.16 -19.35
CA ARG A 69 7.51 -6.37 -18.89
C ARG A 69 8.99 -6.36 -19.32
N GLU A 70 9.48 -7.36 -20.05
CA GLU A 70 10.88 -7.46 -20.45
C GLU A 70 11.33 -6.31 -21.39
N ARG A 71 10.39 -5.61 -22.04
CA ARG A 71 10.66 -4.50 -22.99
C ARG A 71 9.94 -3.22 -22.52
N PRO A 72 10.58 -2.38 -21.69
CA PRO A 72 9.95 -1.19 -21.14
C PRO A 72 9.38 -0.23 -22.20
N ALA A 73 8.17 0.28 -21.94
CA ALA A 73 7.52 1.26 -22.81
C ALA A 73 8.40 2.51 -23.05
N SER A 74 8.32 3.08 -24.25
CA SER A 74 9.10 4.26 -24.65
C SER A 74 8.20 5.35 -25.28
N GLY A 75 8.71 6.58 -25.36
CA GLY A 75 8.01 7.71 -25.98
C GLY A 75 6.61 7.98 -25.40
N GLY A 76 5.62 8.17 -26.28
CA GLY A 76 4.24 8.43 -25.89
C GLY A 76 3.54 7.28 -25.17
N GLU A 77 4.00 6.04 -25.36
CA GLU A 77 3.48 4.90 -24.61
C GLU A 77 3.85 4.99 -23.13
N LEU A 78 5.10 5.37 -22.83
CA LEU A 78 5.56 5.60 -21.46
C LEU A 78 4.77 6.72 -20.77
N ALA A 79 4.46 7.80 -21.48
CA ALA A 79 3.64 8.89 -20.94
C ALA A 79 2.24 8.40 -20.54
N ARG A 80 1.59 7.59 -21.39
CA ARG A 80 0.28 6.99 -21.09
C ARG A 80 0.34 6.04 -19.89
N VAL A 81 1.39 5.23 -19.79
CA VAL A 81 1.60 4.33 -18.64
C VAL A 81 1.79 5.14 -17.35
N ARG A 82 2.63 6.18 -17.37
CA ARG A 82 2.83 7.08 -16.21
C ARG A 82 1.52 7.73 -15.78
N LEU A 83 0.74 8.25 -16.71
CA LEU A 83 -0.55 8.85 -16.40
C LEU A 83 -1.52 7.83 -15.78
N ARG A 84 -1.60 6.60 -16.31
CA ARG A 84 -2.44 5.53 -15.72
C ARG A 84 -2.02 5.18 -14.30
N ILE A 85 -0.71 5.12 -14.03
CA ILE A 85 -0.18 4.87 -12.69
C ILE A 85 -0.50 6.03 -11.75
N LEU A 86 -0.33 7.28 -12.20
CA LEU A 86 -0.68 8.49 -11.43
C LEU A 86 -2.16 8.56 -11.08
N VAL A 87 -3.05 8.31 -12.04
CA VAL A 87 -4.50 8.27 -11.79
C VAL A 87 -4.82 7.17 -10.77
N ARG A 88 -4.23 5.98 -10.92
CA ARG A 88 -4.42 4.89 -9.96
C ARG A 88 -3.91 5.26 -8.57
N ALA A 89 -2.74 5.90 -8.47
CA ALA A 89 -2.20 6.39 -7.20
C ALA A 89 -3.15 7.42 -6.55
N ALA A 90 -3.67 8.38 -7.32
CA ALA A 90 -4.64 9.36 -6.81
C ALA A 90 -5.93 8.69 -6.30
N CYS A 91 -6.49 7.73 -7.05
CA CYS A 91 -7.66 6.98 -6.59
C CYS A 91 -7.38 6.18 -5.32
N LEU A 92 -6.21 5.53 -5.22
CA LEU A 92 -5.82 4.78 -4.02
C LEU A 92 -5.61 5.71 -2.81
N PHE A 93 -5.04 6.90 -3.02
CA PHE A 93 -4.87 7.89 -1.96
C PHE A 93 -6.22 8.38 -1.43
N LEU A 94 -7.15 8.75 -2.32
CA LEU A 94 -8.49 9.19 -1.94
C LEU A 94 -9.28 8.10 -1.22
N LEU A 95 -9.24 6.86 -1.74
CA LEU A 95 -9.89 5.73 -1.11
C LEU A 95 -9.24 5.38 0.24
N GLY A 96 -7.91 5.46 0.31
CA GLY A 96 -7.14 5.28 1.54
C GLY A 96 -7.57 6.25 2.63
N GLY A 97 -7.62 7.54 2.31
CA GLY A 97 -8.07 8.58 3.24
C GLY A 97 -9.54 8.42 3.65
N LEU A 98 -10.41 7.99 2.73
CA LEU A 98 -11.81 7.68 3.07
C LEU A 98 -11.90 6.51 4.06
N LEU A 99 -11.17 5.41 3.83
CA LEU A 99 -11.15 4.27 4.75
C LEU A 99 -10.47 4.64 6.08
N ALA A 100 -9.41 5.44 6.07
CA ALA A 100 -8.75 5.93 7.27
C ALA A 100 -9.69 6.82 8.12
N SER A 101 -10.62 7.53 7.49
CA SER A 101 -11.63 8.34 8.19
C SER A 101 -12.61 7.52 9.04
N LEU A 102 -12.70 6.20 8.82
CA LEU A 102 -13.47 5.28 9.66
C LEU A 102 -12.82 5.05 11.04
N GLN A 103 -11.54 5.41 11.20
CA GLN A 103 -10.80 5.33 12.49
C GLN A 103 -10.81 3.92 13.10
N THR A 104 -10.78 2.89 12.25
CA THR A 104 -10.59 1.51 12.67
C THR A 104 -9.20 1.30 13.26
N TYR A 105 -9.01 0.24 14.04
CA TYR A 105 -7.67 -0.16 14.54
C TYR A 105 -6.71 -0.65 13.44
N VAL A 106 -7.21 -0.83 12.21
CA VAL A 106 -6.41 -1.25 11.06
C VAL A 106 -5.68 -0.06 10.46
N ALA A 107 -4.35 -0.16 10.36
CA ALA A 107 -3.54 0.79 9.61
C ALA A 107 -3.76 0.60 8.10
N VAL A 108 -4.34 1.61 7.44
CA VAL A 108 -4.69 1.53 6.02
C VAL A 108 -3.47 1.79 5.13
N ILE A 109 -2.96 0.74 4.48
CA ILE A 109 -1.74 0.79 3.65
C ILE A 109 -1.90 1.56 2.31
N LEU A 110 -3.13 1.88 1.90
CA LEU A 110 -3.43 2.42 0.56
C LEU A 110 -2.82 3.80 0.28
N GLU A 111 -2.70 4.67 1.29
CA GLU A 111 -2.08 5.99 1.13
C GLU A 111 -0.59 5.85 0.83
N VAL A 112 0.10 4.97 1.57
CA VAL A 112 1.51 4.64 1.34
C VAL A 112 1.68 4.05 -0.05
N TYR A 113 0.76 3.20 -0.51
CA TYR A 113 0.77 2.68 -1.88
C TYR A 113 0.73 3.73 -2.95
N ALA A 114 -0.07 4.78 -2.77
CA ALA A 114 -0.11 5.89 -3.70
C ALA A 114 1.28 6.54 -3.81
N VAL A 115 1.96 6.74 -2.67
CA VAL A 115 3.35 7.25 -2.65
C VAL A 115 4.30 6.29 -3.35
N LEU A 116 4.23 4.99 -3.08
CA LEU A 116 5.09 4.00 -3.73
C LEU A 116 4.90 3.98 -5.26
N PHE A 117 3.66 4.11 -5.74
CA PHE A 117 3.35 4.14 -7.16
C PHE A 117 3.99 5.35 -7.85
N VAL A 118 3.95 6.52 -7.18
CA VAL A 118 4.59 7.75 -7.67
C VAL A 118 6.11 7.61 -7.62
N ALA A 119 6.67 7.08 -6.53
CA ALA A 119 8.11 6.93 -6.33
C ALA A 119 8.77 6.01 -7.37
N VAL A 120 8.04 5.04 -7.91
CA VAL A 120 8.55 4.10 -8.93
C VAL A 120 8.52 4.68 -10.36
N LEU A 121 7.79 5.77 -10.63
CA LEU A 121 7.65 6.37 -11.98
C LEU A 121 8.99 6.73 -12.68
N PRO A 122 10.03 7.24 -11.98
CA PRO A 122 11.33 7.52 -12.57
C PRO A 122 12.06 6.24 -13.00
N LEU A 123 11.78 5.12 -12.32
CA LEU A 123 12.47 3.84 -12.46
C LEU A 123 11.87 2.93 -13.54
N LEU A 124 10.74 3.32 -14.16
CA LEU A 124 10.02 2.48 -15.12
C LEU A 124 10.86 2.02 -16.32
N ARG A 125 11.89 2.79 -16.70
CA ARG A 125 12.77 2.45 -17.84
C ARG A 125 13.95 1.56 -17.45
N TRP A 126 14.16 1.32 -16.17
CA TRP A 126 15.32 0.57 -15.70
C TRP A 126 15.15 -0.92 -15.98
N ARG A 127 16.26 -1.57 -16.32
CA ARG A 127 16.33 -3.02 -16.50
C ARG A 127 16.21 -3.75 -15.16
N ALA A 128 15.74 -5.00 -15.20
CA ALA A 128 15.55 -5.85 -14.01
C ALA A 128 16.76 -5.85 -13.07
N SER A 129 17.98 -6.02 -13.58
CA SER A 129 19.19 -6.08 -12.76
C SER A 129 19.48 -4.81 -11.98
N ARG A 130 19.24 -3.62 -12.56
CA ARG A 130 19.43 -2.35 -11.84
C ARG A 130 18.38 -2.15 -10.77
N LEU A 131 17.14 -2.56 -11.04
CA LEU A 131 16.05 -2.50 -10.07
C LEU A 131 16.29 -3.45 -8.89
N LEU A 132 16.71 -4.68 -9.16
CA LEU A 132 17.04 -5.65 -8.11
C LEU A 132 18.27 -5.24 -7.30
N ALA A 133 19.30 -4.67 -7.93
CA ALA A 133 20.44 -4.11 -7.22
C ALA A 133 20.05 -2.90 -6.35
N LEU A 134 19.21 -2.01 -6.86
CA LEU A 134 18.69 -0.87 -6.10
C LEU A 134 17.83 -1.35 -4.92
N ALA A 135 16.97 -2.34 -5.12
CA ALA A 135 16.18 -2.93 -4.05
C ALA A 135 17.06 -3.59 -2.99
N ALA A 136 18.11 -4.34 -3.40
CA ALA A 136 19.04 -4.97 -2.47
C ALA A 136 19.80 -3.93 -1.63
N ALA A 137 20.32 -2.87 -2.25
CA ALA A 137 20.98 -1.78 -1.53
C ALA A 137 19.99 -1.03 -0.61
N GLY A 138 18.79 -0.74 -1.11
CA GLY A 138 17.74 -0.05 -0.36
C GLY A 138 17.20 -0.86 0.81
N ALA A 139 17.15 -2.19 0.70
CA ALA A 139 16.68 -3.09 1.76
C ALA A 139 17.51 -2.99 3.05
N VAL A 140 18.75 -2.51 2.96
CA VAL A 140 19.61 -2.25 4.13
C VAL A 140 19.66 -0.75 4.42
N ALA A 141 19.93 0.07 3.41
CA ALA A 141 20.17 1.50 3.60
C ALA A 141 18.92 2.28 4.06
N LEU A 142 17.73 1.96 3.52
CA LEU A 142 16.51 2.74 3.78
C LEU A 142 15.92 2.47 5.18
N PRO A 143 15.90 1.24 5.71
CA PRO A 143 15.61 0.98 7.13
C PRO A 143 16.49 1.77 8.10
N VAL A 144 17.81 1.75 7.89
CA VAL A 144 18.78 2.47 8.71
C VAL A 144 18.52 3.98 8.65
N LEU A 145 18.29 4.51 7.45
CA LEU A 145 17.95 5.92 7.25
C LEU A 145 16.60 6.29 7.90
N THR A 146 15.59 5.43 7.77
CA THR A 146 14.26 5.66 8.37
C THR A 146 14.35 5.67 9.89
N THR A 147 15.14 4.79 10.48
CA THR A 147 15.41 4.75 11.93
C THR A 147 16.08 6.04 12.38
N ALA A 148 17.18 6.45 11.71
CA ALA A 148 17.89 7.67 12.04
C ALA A 148 17.00 8.94 11.94
N LEU A 149 16.16 9.02 10.91
CA LEU A 149 15.21 10.12 10.74
C LEU A 149 14.10 10.08 11.79
N THR A 150 13.62 8.89 12.17
CA THR A 150 12.61 8.74 13.22
C THR A 150 13.15 9.29 14.54
N ILE A 151 14.37 8.92 14.94
CA ILE A 151 15.04 9.45 16.14
C ILE A 151 15.15 10.99 16.07
N HIS A 152 15.51 11.53 14.92
CA HIS A 152 15.65 12.98 14.74
C HIS A 152 14.32 13.73 14.89
N PHE A 153 13.23 13.20 14.32
CA PHE A 153 11.92 13.84 14.36
C PHE A 153 11.18 13.65 15.68
N ASP A 154 11.37 12.51 16.36
CA ASP A 154 10.72 12.21 17.63
C ASP A 154 11.17 13.17 18.75
N GLY A 155 12.45 13.58 18.73
CA GLY A 155 12.98 14.58 19.66
C GLY A 155 12.61 16.04 19.34
N SER A 156 12.12 16.35 18.13
CA SER A 156 11.98 17.72 17.64
C SER A 156 10.54 18.18 17.40
N LEU A 157 9.57 17.27 17.30
CA LEU A 157 8.19 17.61 16.92
C LEU A 157 7.17 17.17 18.00
N MET A 158 6.49 18.15 18.63
CA MET A 158 5.34 17.89 19.52
C MET A 158 4.10 17.37 18.78
N ARG A 159 4.01 17.60 17.45
CA ARG A 159 3.01 17.01 16.55
C ARG A 159 3.68 16.75 15.19
N PRO A 160 3.94 15.50 14.82
CA PRO A 160 4.58 15.20 13.55
C PRO A 160 3.67 15.59 12.37
N ASP A 161 4.26 16.24 11.37
CA ASP A 161 3.57 16.62 10.13
C ASP A 161 3.01 15.38 9.42
N PRO A 162 1.80 15.44 8.82
CA PRO A 162 1.20 14.30 8.13
C PRO A 162 2.09 13.67 7.06
N PHE A 163 2.92 14.47 6.38
CA PHE A 163 3.89 13.98 5.41
C PHE A 163 5.02 13.19 6.09
N VAL A 164 5.52 13.66 7.24
CA VAL A 164 6.56 12.94 8.01
C VAL A 164 6.02 11.62 8.53
N LEU A 165 4.76 11.59 9.00
CA LEU A 165 4.07 10.35 9.36
C LEU A 165 3.99 9.40 8.16
N LEU A 166 3.59 9.90 6.99
CA LEU A 166 3.42 9.04 5.82
C LEU A 166 4.75 8.47 5.28
N VAL A 167 5.82 9.27 5.33
CA VAL A 167 7.10 8.92 4.69
C VAL A 167 8.08 8.25 5.65
N VAL A 168 8.11 8.66 6.92
CA VAL A 168 9.19 8.32 7.86
C VAL A 168 8.68 7.59 9.11
N THR A 169 7.71 8.14 9.84
CA THR A 169 7.41 7.69 11.21
C THR A 169 6.12 6.88 11.37
N GLY A 170 5.34 6.71 10.30
CA GLY A 170 4.09 5.95 10.32
C GLY A 170 4.29 4.44 10.35
N HIS A 171 3.19 3.69 10.45
CA HIS A 171 3.22 2.22 10.53
C HIS A 171 3.81 1.53 9.29
N TYR A 172 3.76 2.20 8.14
CA TYR A 172 4.38 1.75 6.91
C TYR A 172 5.21 2.88 6.29
N PRO A 173 6.41 3.19 6.81
CA PRO A 173 7.19 4.32 6.32
C PRO A 173 7.45 4.21 4.82
N ALA A 174 6.90 5.11 4.01
CA ALA A 174 7.03 5.01 2.55
C ALA A 174 8.50 4.96 2.10
N LEU A 175 9.40 5.60 2.86
CA LEU A 175 10.84 5.58 2.64
C LEU A 175 11.44 4.17 2.66
N THR A 176 11.03 3.32 3.61
CA THR A 176 11.47 1.91 3.66
C THR A 176 10.67 1.04 2.69
N TRP A 177 9.36 1.26 2.62
CA TRP A 177 8.45 0.40 1.86
C TRP A 177 8.63 0.49 0.34
N VAL A 178 9.25 1.56 -0.17
CA VAL A 178 9.60 1.68 -1.60
C VAL A 178 10.51 0.53 -2.08
N VAL A 179 11.29 -0.07 -1.18
CA VAL A 179 12.13 -1.24 -1.48
C VAL A 179 11.30 -2.38 -2.08
N PHE A 180 10.14 -2.67 -1.49
CA PHE A 180 9.27 -3.76 -1.95
C PHE A 180 8.67 -3.48 -3.33
N ALA A 181 8.25 -2.23 -3.58
CA ALA A 181 7.71 -1.84 -4.88
C ALA A 181 8.80 -1.88 -5.97
N VAL A 182 10.04 -1.48 -5.66
CA VAL A 182 11.19 -1.57 -6.58
C VAL A 182 11.60 -3.01 -6.83
N ALA A 183 11.66 -3.84 -5.79
CA ALA A 183 11.92 -5.27 -5.90
C ALA A 183 10.88 -5.95 -6.79
N GLY A 184 9.60 -5.67 -6.54
CA GLY A 184 8.49 -6.15 -7.34
C GLY A 184 8.55 -5.70 -8.79
N LEU A 185 8.88 -4.43 -9.05
CA LEU A 185 9.10 -3.93 -10.40
C LEU A 185 10.22 -4.72 -11.08
N GLY A 186 11.35 -4.95 -10.39
CA GLY A 186 12.47 -5.76 -10.89
C GLY A 186 12.07 -7.21 -11.21
N VAL A 187 11.35 -7.88 -10.30
CA VAL A 187 10.83 -9.24 -10.49
C VAL A 187 9.88 -9.31 -11.68
N GLY A 188 8.97 -8.34 -11.82
CA GLY A 188 8.02 -8.30 -12.94
C GLY A 188 8.64 -8.05 -14.31
N ARG A 189 9.92 -7.66 -14.37
CA ARG A 189 10.72 -7.53 -15.59
C ARG A 189 11.46 -8.83 -15.96
N LEU A 190 11.46 -9.84 -15.10
CA LEU A 190 12.01 -11.17 -15.40
C LEU A 190 11.02 -11.98 -16.24
N ALA A 191 11.51 -13.02 -16.92
CA ALA A 191 10.69 -13.94 -17.70
C ALA A 191 9.84 -14.85 -16.79
N LEU A 192 8.80 -14.31 -16.16
CA LEU A 192 7.95 -15.02 -15.17
C LEU A 192 7.24 -16.27 -15.72
N GLY A 193 7.17 -16.44 -17.04
CA GLY A 193 6.67 -17.67 -17.66
C GLY A 193 7.68 -18.83 -17.66
N SER A 194 8.96 -18.55 -17.39
CA SER A 194 10.01 -19.57 -17.35
C SER A 194 10.01 -20.30 -16.00
N ALA A 195 9.93 -21.63 -16.03
CA ALA A 195 10.05 -22.46 -14.84
C ALA A 195 11.36 -22.21 -14.08
N ARG A 196 12.46 -21.93 -14.79
CA ARG A 196 13.75 -21.58 -14.19
C ARG A 196 13.64 -20.30 -13.35
N VAL A 197 13.01 -19.26 -13.88
CA VAL A 197 12.81 -17.99 -13.15
C VAL A 197 11.90 -18.21 -11.95
N GLN A 198 10.81 -18.96 -12.10
CA GLN A 198 9.90 -19.27 -10.99
C GLN A 198 10.62 -19.99 -9.84
N LEU A 199 11.43 -21.01 -10.16
CA LEU A 199 12.22 -21.73 -9.16
C LEU A 199 13.31 -20.85 -8.55
N LEU A 200 13.97 -19.98 -9.33
CA LEU A 200 14.93 -19.02 -8.79
C LEU A 200 14.28 -18.03 -7.81
N LEU A 201 13.05 -17.56 -8.07
CA LEU A 201 12.34 -16.70 -7.12
C LEU A 201 12.05 -17.45 -5.81
N VAL A 202 11.66 -18.72 -5.89
CA VAL A 202 11.46 -19.57 -4.70
C VAL A 202 12.75 -19.75 -3.93
N THR A 203 13.84 -20.20 -4.58
CA THR A 203 15.09 -20.54 -3.88
C THR A 203 15.80 -19.31 -3.35
N VAL A 204 15.90 -18.23 -4.14
CA VAL A 204 16.53 -16.98 -3.68
C VAL A 204 15.68 -16.32 -2.60
N GLY A 205 14.36 -16.25 -2.77
CA GLY A 205 13.46 -15.67 -1.77
C GLY A 205 13.51 -16.42 -0.44
N ALA A 206 13.47 -17.75 -0.47
CA ALA A 206 13.62 -18.59 0.72
C ALA A 206 15.00 -18.43 1.37
N GLY A 207 16.07 -18.37 0.55
CA GLY A 207 17.42 -18.11 1.03
C GLY A 207 17.54 -16.77 1.75
N LEU A 208 16.98 -15.69 1.19
CA LEU A 208 16.93 -14.38 1.83
C LEU A 208 16.16 -14.42 3.16
N ALA A 209 15.03 -15.12 3.22
CA ALA A 209 14.25 -15.29 4.44
C ALA A 209 15.05 -16.00 5.54
N VAL A 210 15.65 -17.14 5.22
CA VAL A 210 16.47 -17.92 6.16
C VAL A 210 17.67 -17.13 6.64
N LEU A 211 18.41 -16.48 5.74
CA LEU A 211 19.60 -15.72 6.09
C LEU A 211 19.26 -14.48 6.93
N ALA A 212 18.18 -13.77 6.64
CA ALA A 212 17.82 -12.58 7.40
C ALA A 212 17.26 -12.94 8.78
N TYR A 213 16.31 -13.87 8.88
CA TYR A 213 15.74 -14.25 10.17
C TYR A 213 16.75 -14.99 11.04
N GLY A 214 17.53 -15.92 10.45
CA GLY A 214 18.61 -16.61 11.17
C GLY A 214 19.76 -15.66 11.54
N GLY A 215 20.10 -14.72 10.66
CA GLY A 215 21.14 -13.72 10.90
C GLY A 215 20.77 -12.75 12.02
N SER A 216 19.51 -12.30 12.07
CA SER A 216 18.99 -11.50 13.19
C SER A 216 19.09 -12.27 14.50
N ALA A 217 18.58 -13.50 14.56
CA ALA A 217 18.62 -14.30 15.78
C ALA A 217 20.05 -14.56 16.30
N LEU A 218 21.00 -14.84 15.40
CA LEU A 218 22.40 -15.00 15.75
C LEU A 218 23.04 -13.70 16.24
N LEU A 219 22.71 -12.58 15.59
CA LEU A 219 23.30 -11.29 15.93
C LEU A 219 22.75 -10.77 17.26
N GLU A 220 21.44 -10.86 17.50
CA GLU A 220 20.80 -10.53 18.78
C GLU A 220 21.36 -11.36 19.94
N ALA A 221 21.74 -12.62 19.70
CA ALA A 221 22.38 -13.47 20.70
C ALA A 221 23.87 -13.12 20.93
N ALA A 222 24.54 -12.52 19.94
CA ALA A 222 25.99 -12.31 19.95
C ALA A 222 26.41 -10.89 20.36
N VAL A 223 25.56 -9.88 20.19
CA VAL A 223 25.90 -8.47 20.43
C VAL A 223 25.18 -7.91 21.66
N ALA A 224 25.80 -6.92 22.30
CA ALA A 224 25.13 -6.12 23.31
C ALA A 224 23.92 -5.40 22.71
N ALA A 225 22.91 -5.12 23.54
CA ALA A 225 21.69 -4.45 23.11
C ALA A 225 22.02 -3.15 22.34
N PRO A 226 21.31 -2.87 21.23
CA PRO A 226 21.50 -1.64 20.47
C PRO A 226 21.38 -0.38 21.35
N PRO A 227 22.05 0.72 20.97
CA PRO A 227 21.92 1.98 21.70
C PRO A 227 20.47 2.50 21.68
N PRO A 228 20.11 3.42 22.59
CA PRO A 228 18.78 4.01 22.63
C PRO A 228 18.34 4.61 21.28
N GLY A 229 17.10 4.33 20.86
CA GLY A 229 16.52 4.70 19.58
C GLY A 229 16.81 3.74 18.42
N TRP A 230 17.73 2.78 18.61
CA TRP A 230 18.10 1.77 17.60
C TRP A 230 17.65 0.36 17.99
N GLU A 231 16.77 0.22 18.99
CA GLU A 231 16.41 -1.08 19.57
C GLU A 231 15.87 -2.06 18.52
N TYR A 232 15.15 -1.53 17.53
CA TYR A 232 14.49 -2.33 16.49
C TYR A 232 15.37 -2.64 15.28
N ILE A 233 16.63 -2.19 15.25
CA ILE A 233 17.48 -2.35 14.06
C ILE A 233 17.81 -3.81 13.74
N LEU A 234 17.77 -4.69 14.74
CA LEU A 234 18.00 -6.12 14.59
C LEU A 234 16.71 -6.93 14.52
N SER A 235 15.58 -6.32 14.87
CA SER A 235 14.32 -7.02 15.07
C SER A 235 13.79 -7.66 13.81
N THR A 236 12.99 -8.72 13.95
CA THR A 236 12.25 -9.35 12.86
C THR A 236 10.74 -9.24 13.03
N THR A 237 10.31 -8.45 14.01
CA THR A 237 8.91 -8.21 14.31
C THR A 237 8.23 -7.51 13.13
N PRO A 238 7.00 -7.91 12.79
CA PRO A 238 6.21 -7.24 11.78
C PRO A 238 6.09 -5.72 12.00
N HIS A 239 6.28 -4.96 10.92
CA HIS A 239 6.08 -3.51 10.83
C HIS A 239 7.10 -2.62 11.54
N GLU A 240 8.16 -3.18 12.13
CA GLU A 240 9.22 -2.38 12.75
C GLU A 240 10.20 -1.79 11.74
N GLY A 241 10.22 -2.33 10.52
CA GLY A 241 10.94 -1.76 9.39
C GLY A 241 12.45 -1.94 9.44
N SER A 242 12.95 -2.94 10.17
CA SER A 242 14.37 -3.24 10.27
C SER A 242 14.94 -3.80 8.94
N PRO A 243 16.26 -3.75 8.71
CA PRO A 243 16.90 -4.44 7.59
C PRO A 243 16.56 -5.94 7.53
N PHE A 244 16.54 -6.62 8.68
CA PHE A 244 16.29 -8.07 8.74
C PHE A 244 14.84 -8.41 8.43
N GLU A 245 13.88 -7.60 8.90
CA GLU A 245 12.47 -7.75 8.54
C GLU A 245 12.28 -7.50 7.03
N VAL A 246 12.85 -6.41 6.50
CA VAL A 246 12.71 -6.04 5.09
C VAL A 246 13.28 -7.11 4.17
N VAL A 247 14.48 -7.61 4.45
CA VAL A 247 15.10 -8.68 3.66
C VAL A 247 14.36 -10.01 3.86
N GLY A 248 14.02 -10.37 5.09
CA GLY A 248 13.43 -11.67 5.40
C GLY A 248 11.98 -11.81 4.90
N SER A 249 11.15 -10.82 5.21
CA SER A 249 9.75 -10.77 4.79
C SER A 249 9.63 -10.45 3.30
N GLY A 250 10.51 -9.60 2.75
CA GLY A 250 10.62 -9.36 1.31
C GLY A 250 11.04 -10.62 0.54
N GLY A 251 12.01 -11.38 1.07
CA GLY A 251 12.41 -12.68 0.55
C GLY A 251 11.25 -13.68 0.55
N THR A 252 10.50 -13.74 1.65
CA THR A 252 9.29 -14.56 1.77
C THR A 252 8.25 -14.19 0.71
N ALA A 253 8.01 -12.89 0.50
CA ALA A 253 7.10 -12.41 -0.55
C ALA A 253 7.54 -12.84 -1.95
N ILE A 254 8.83 -12.72 -2.28
CA ILE A 254 9.39 -13.16 -3.56
C ILE A 254 9.22 -14.68 -3.74
N ALA A 255 9.47 -15.47 -2.69
CA ALA A 255 9.30 -16.91 -2.71
C ALA A 255 7.84 -17.31 -2.95
N VAL A 256 6.90 -16.66 -2.26
CA VAL A 256 5.46 -16.89 -2.45
C VAL A 256 5.02 -16.56 -3.87
N ILE A 257 5.51 -15.46 -4.47
CA ILE A 257 5.23 -15.13 -5.88
C ILE A 257 5.71 -16.26 -6.80
N GLY A 258 6.96 -16.72 -6.62
CA GLY A 258 7.53 -17.82 -7.39
C GLY A 258 6.73 -19.12 -7.25
N LEU A 259 6.30 -19.44 -6.02
CA LEU A 259 5.51 -20.62 -5.71
C LEU A 259 4.12 -20.55 -6.35
N CYS A 260 3.40 -19.42 -6.23
CA CYS A 260 2.10 -19.23 -6.86
C CYS A 260 2.18 -19.34 -8.38
N LEU A 261 3.24 -18.80 -9.01
CA LEU A 261 3.48 -18.97 -10.44
C LEU A 261 3.70 -20.43 -10.83
N ARG A 262 4.49 -21.17 -10.03
CA ARG A 262 4.79 -22.57 -10.29
C ARG A 262 3.58 -23.47 -10.08
N VAL A 263 2.84 -23.28 -9.00
CA VAL A 263 1.61 -24.02 -8.69
C VAL A 263 0.54 -23.71 -9.73
N ALA A 264 0.39 -22.46 -10.19
CA ALA A 264 -0.56 -22.13 -11.25
C ALA A 264 -0.24 -22.84 -12.57
N ALA A 265 1.03 -23.13 -12.85
CA ALA A 265 1.46 -23.85 -14.04
C ALA A 265 1.20 -25.37 -13.93
N LEU A 266 1.29 -25.95 -12.73
CA LEU A 266 1.15 -27.38 -12.50
C LEU A 266 -0.28 -27.82 -12.11
N LEU A 267 -0.93 -27.04 -11.25
CA LEU A 267 -2.20 -27.35 -10.61
C LEU A 267 -3.14 -26.13 -10.67
N PRO A 268 -3.50 -25.63 -11.87
CA PRO A 268 -4.28 -24.39 -12.02
C PRO A 268 -5.65 -24.44 -11.34
N ALA A 269 -6.23 -25.64 -11.16
CA ALA A 269 -7.52 -25.82 -10.51
C ALA A 269 -7.50 -25.41 -9.02
N VAL A 270 -6.37 -25.62 -8.33
CA VAL A 270 -6.24 -25.36 -6.89
C VAL A 270 -6.25 -23.85 -6.59
N LEU A 271 -5.75 -23.03 -7.51
CA LEU A 271 -5.61 -21.59 -7.31
C LEU A 271 -6.80 -20.77 -7.82
N VAL A 272 -7.77 -21.36 -8.50
CA VAL A 272 -8.97 -20.67 -9.00
C VAL A 272 -9.66 -19.78 -7.95
N PRO A 273 -9.92 -20.23 -6.70
CA PRO A 273 -10.57 -19.35 -5.71
C PRO A 273 -9.68 -18.16 -5.34
N LEU A 274 -8.37 -18.38 -5.17
CA LEU A 274 -7.41 -17.31 -4.86
C LEU A 274 -7.28 -16.32 -6.03
N GLU A 275 -7.31 -16.79 -7.28
CA GLU A 275 -7.31 -15.95 -8.47
C GLU A 275 -8.53 -15.03 -8.51
N ALA A 276 -9.72 -15.56 -8.21
CA ALA A 276 -10.96 -14.79 -8.19
C ALA A 276 -10.90 -13.67 -7.13
N VAL A 277 -10.43 -13.99 -5.92
CA VAL A 277 -10.21 -12.98 -4.86
C VAL A 277 -9.17 -11.95 -5.31
N GLY A 278 -8.07 -12.39 -5.92
CA GLY A 278 -7.00 -11.51 -6.39
C GLY A 278 -7.43 -10.51 -7.46
N GLN A 279 -8.35 -10.90 -8.35
CA GLN A 279 -8.93 -10.00 -9.35
C GLN A 279 -9.75 -8.87 -8.72
N LEU A 280 -10.34 -9.12 -7.54
CA LEU A 280 -11.15 -8.17 -6.78
C LEU A 280 -10.43 -7.64 -5.53
N ALA A 281 -9.10 -7.78 -5.45
CA ALA A 281 -8.31 -7.54 -4.24
C ALA A 281 -8.63 -6.21 -3.53
N LEU A 282 -8.72 -5.10 -4.28
CA LEU A 282 -9.01 -3.78 -3.70
C LEU A 282 -10.43 -3.70 -3.13
N THR A 283 -11.41 -4.29 -3.84
CA THR A 283 -12.80 -4.35 -3.39
C THR A 283 -12.93 -5.19 -2.13
N VAL A 284 -12.32 -6.38 -2.13
CA VAL A 284 -12.33 -7.29 -0.97
C VAL A 284 -11.67 -6.61 0.24
N TYR A 285 -10.53 -5.94 0.05
CA TYR A 285 -9.88 -5.17 1.10
C TYR A 285 -10.75 -4.03 1.63
N ALA A 286 -11.34 -3.20 0.76
CA ALA A 286 -12.18 -2.08 1.20
C ALA A 286 -13.42 -2.56 1.96
N VAL A 287 -14.10 -3.61 1.46
CA VAL A 287 -15.24 -4.22 2.13
C VAL A 287 -14.86 -4.77 3.51
N HIS A 288 -13.68 -5.41 3.65
CA HIS A 288 -13.17 -5.88 4.93
C HIS A 288 -13.02 -4.78 5.97
N ILE A 289 -12.43 -3.65 5.60
CA ILE A 289 -12.26 -2.51 6.51
C ILE A 289 -13.61 -1.94 6.93
N VAL A 290 -14.55 -1.80 5.99
CA VAL A 290 -15.92 -1.35 6.30
C VAL A 290 -16.64 -2.35 7.20
N ALA A 291 -16.48 -3.65 6.96
CA ALA A 291 -17.06 -4.68 7.81
C ALA A 291 -16.52 -4.62 9.24
N ILE A 292 -15.21 -4.37 9.42
CA ILE A 292 -14.60 -4.16 10.73
C ILE A 292 -15.24 -2.96 11.45
N ASP A 293 -15.42 -1.83 10.77
CA ASP A 293 -16.07 -0.64 11.36
C ASP A 293 -17.52 -0.94 11.82
N LEU A 294 -18.28 -1.65 10.98
CA LEU A 294 -19.68 -1.96 11.27
C LEU A 294 -19.84 -2.97 12.42
N LEU A 295 -18.93 -3.93 12.53
CA LEU A 295 -18.96 -4.98 13.56
C LEU A 295 -18.26 -4.57 14.86
N ALA A 296 -17.44 -3.52 14.84
CA ALA A 296 -16.79 -3.02 16.04
C ALA A 296 -17.84 -2.61 17.08
N PRO A 297 -17.74 -3.09 18.34
CA PRO A 297 -18.65 -2.68 19.40
C PRO A 297 -18.60 -1.17 19.57
N ARG A 298 -19.63 -0.47 19.07
CA ARG A 298 -19.78 0.96 19.34
C ARG A 298 -20.05 1.07 20.82
N ALA A 299 -19.14 1.69 21.58
CA ALA A 299 -19.42 2.05 22.95
C ALA A 299 -20.71 2.88 22.93
N THR A 300 -21.82 2.25 23.30
CA THR A 300 -23.09 2.95 23.49
C THR A 300 -22.79 3.96 24.57
N SER A 301 -22.74 5.23 24.18
CA SER A 301 -22.72 6.32 25.13
C SER A 301 -24.04 6.22 25.88
N SER A 302 -24.04 5.48 26.99
CA SER A 302 -24.99 5.71 28.06
C SER A 302 -24.78 7.17 28.41
N ARG A 303 -25.64 8.04 27.86
CA ARG A 303 -25.91 9.36 28.43
C ARG A 303 -26.38 9.09 29.85
N THR A 304 -25.42 8.94 30.75
CA THR A 304 -25.67 9.15 32.16
C THR A 304 -26.04 10.62 32.21
N THR A 305 -27.33 10.89 32.30
CA THR A 305 -27.86 12.18 32.72
C THR A 305 -27.25 12.45 34.08
N ALA A 306 -26.13 13.18 34.11
CA ALA A 306 -25.58 13.68 35.36
C ALA A 306 -26.63 14.64 35.95
N PRO A 307 -27.01 14.48 37.22
CA PRO A 307 -27.87 15.44 37.87
C PRO A 307 -27.15 16.78 37.93
N THR A 308 -27.86 17.85 37.59
CA THR A 308 -27.43 19.23 37.67
C THR A 308 -27.11 19.60 39.13
N SER A 309 -25.88 19.37 39.58
CA SER A 309 -25.41 19.93 40.85
C SER A 309 -24.97 21.38 40.64
N ARG A 310 -25.88 22.25 41.08
CA ARG A 310 -25.74 23.68 41.30
C ARG A 310 -24.39 24.05 41.93
N SER A 311 -23.81 25.12 41.42
CA SER A 311 -22.59 25.77 41.92
C SER A 311 -22.66 26.13 43.41
N SER A 312 -21.66 25.75 44.18
CA SER A 312 -21.26 26.51 45.38
C SER A 312 -19.74 26.48 45.51
N ARG A 313 -19.18 27.70 45.48
CA ARG A 313 -17.79 28.04 45.75
C ARG A 313 -17.35 27.50 47.12
N SER A 314 -16.15 26.93 47.22
CA SER A 314 -15.28 27.13 48.39
C SER A 314 -13.83 26.72 48.11
N ARG A 315 -12.99 27.75 48.09
CA ARG A 315 -11.62 27.91 48.64
C ARG A 315 -10.72 26.67 48.84
N SER A 316 -9.53 26.81 48.25
CA SER A 316 -8.18 26.44 48.71
C SER A 316 -8.02 25.60 50.00
N CYS A 317 -7.20 24.55 49.92
CA CYS A 317 -5.92 24.48 50.66
C CYS A 317 -5.07 23.23 50.32
N CYS A 318 -3.79 23.52 50.06
CA CYS A 318 -2.53 22.81 50.34
C CYS A 318 -2.45 21.28 50.54
N ALA A 319 -1.55 20.71 49.73
CA ALA A 319 -0.39 19.88 50.11
C ALA A 319 -0.60 18.55 50.88
N CYS A 320 -0.13 17.46 50.27
CA CYS A 320 0.76 16.51 50.93
C CYS A 320 1.65 15.77 49.91
N SER A 321 2.92 15.73 50.27
CA SER A 321 4.05 15.08 49.61
C SER A 321 4.14 13.58 49.88
N GLY A 322 4.67 12.84 48.90
CA GLY A 322 5.64 11.77 49.15
C GLY A 322 5.14 10.33 49.26
N ARG A 323 5.32 9.56 48.18
CA ARG A 323 5.96 8.23 48.23
C ARG A 323 6.30 7.73 46.83
N GLY A 324 7.59 7.47 46.61
CA GLY A 324 8.08 6.77 45.43
C GLY A 324 7.82 5.28 45.53
N SER A 325 7.40 4.69 44.40
CA SER A 325 7.75 3.31 44.05
C SER A 325 7.58 3.12 42.55
N SER A 326 8.54 2.37 42.03
CA SER A 326 8.76 1.85 40.68
C SER A 326 7.50 1.32 39.97
N GLY A 327 7.39 1.63 38.68
CA GLY A 327 6.43 1.00 37.78
C GLY A 327 6.63 1.49 36.35
N ALA A 328 7.35 0.69 35.55
CA ALA A 328 7.48 0.89 34.11
C ALA A 328 6.08 0.83 33.46
N ALA A 329 5.52 2.01 33.17
CA ALA A 329 4.24 2.14 32.51
C ALA A 329 4.45 2.08 30.99
N ARG A 330 4.02 0.96 30.40
CA ARG A 330 3.81 0.83 28.96
C ARG A 330 2.78 1.87 28.52
N SER A 331 3.21 2.84 27.72
CA SER A 331 2.33 3.83 27.13
C SER A 331 1.63 3.23 25.91
N SER A 332 0.46 2.64 26.13
CA SER A 332 -0.52 2.47 25.04
C SER A 332 -1.04 3.86 24.67
N ALA A 333 -0.44 4.49 23.66
CA ALA A 333 -0.88 5.77 23.12
C ALA A 333 -2.27 5.61 22.49
N ARG A 334 -3.29 5.99 23.25
CA ARG A 334 -4.69 6.06 22.86
C ARG A 334 -4.87 7.32 22.00
N TRP A 335 -5.10 7.14 20.71
CA TRP A 335 -5.35 8.21 19.75
C TRP A 335 -6.58 9.04 20.14
N GLY A 336 -6.41 10.37 20.22
CA GLY A 336 -7.48 11.32 20.50
C GLY A 336 -8.21 11.79 19.23
N PRO A 337 -9.49 12.20 19.32
CA PRO A 337 -10.32 12.48 18.17
C PRO A 337 -9.94 13.78 17.45
N TRP A 338 -9.82 13.70 16.12
CA TRP A 338 -9.75 14.84 15.20
C TRP A 338 -11.07 15.62 15.23
N ARG A 339 -11.10 16.80 15.87
CA ARG A 339 -12.24 17.72 15.79
C ARG A 339 -11.99 18.75 14.68
N GLY A 340 -12.49 18.47 13.48
CA GLY A 340 -12.62 19.46 12.43
C GLY A 340 -13.65 20.52 12.83
N ALA A 341 -13.20 21.77 12.96
CA ALA A 341 -14.06 22.92 13.25
C ALA A 341 -15.01 23.18 12.06
N ARG A 342 -16.28 22.81 12.21
CA ARG A 342 -17.35 23.27 11.33
C ARG A 342 -17.65 24.73 11.68
N ARG A 343 -17.34 25.65 10.77
CA ARG A 343 -17.87 27.02 10.84
C ARG A 343 -19.29 27.01 10.29
N THR A 344 -20.28 27.32 11.13
CA THR A 344 -21.64 27.69 10.75
C THR A 344 -21.65 29.13 10.20
N PRO A 345 -22.43 29.45 9.15
CA PRO A 345 -22.63 30.85 8.75
C PRO A 345 -23.71 31.48 9.64
N ALA A 346 -23.36 32.59 10.28
CA ALA A 346 -24.33 33.48 10.93
C ALA A 346 -24.91 34.45 9.88
N ALA A 347 -26.22 34.57 9.88
CA ALA A 347 -26.98 35.59 9.15
C ALA A 347 -26.87 36.94 9.88
N ALA A 348 -26.75 38.03 9.12
CA ALA A 348 -27.07 39.39 9.55
C ALA A 348 -27.34 40.25 8.30
N ASP A 349 -28.63 40.43 8.04
CA ASP A 349 -29.37 41.65 7.69
C ASP A 349 -28.84 42.73 6.73
N ALA A 350 -29.82 43.21 5.97
CA ALA A 350 -29.83 44.15 4.87
C ALA A 350 -29.38 45.58 5.21
N VAL A 351 -29.06 46.39 4.18
CA VAL A 351 -29.80 47.62 3.83
C VAL A 351 -29.21 48.30 2.56
N THR A 352 -30.10 48.42 1.55
CA THR A 352 -30.27 49.42 0.47
C THR A 352 -29.17 49.76 -0.55
N GLY A 353 -29.55 49.66 -1.84
CA GLY A 353 -28.99 50.49 -2.91
C GLY A 353 -29.11 49.89 -4.32
N SER A 354 -30.24 50.11 -5.00
CA SER A 354 -30.39 49.99 -6.46
C SER A 354 -30.83 51.36 -7.02
N PRO A 355 -31.00 51.61 -8.34
CA PRO A 355 -30.66 50.81 -9.54
C PRO A 355 -30.04 51.66 -10.68
N ARG A 356 -29.72 51.02 -11.81
CA ARG A 356 -29.70 51.50 -13.24
C ARG A 356 -28.61 50.69 -13.98
N SER A 357 -28.72 50.20 -15.20
CA SER A 357 -29.72 50.18 -16.26
C SER A 357 -29.13 49.25 -17.35
N SER A 358 -29.90 48.30 -17.88
CA SER A 358 -29.66 47.72 -19.21
C SER A 358 -30.28 48.66 -20.26
N PRO A 359 -29.91 48.65 -21.56
CA PRO A 359 -30.28 47.52 -22.44
C PRO A 359 -29.36 47.23 -23.65
N SER A 360 -29.62 46.07 -24.26
CA SER A 360 -29.62 45.76 -25.71
C SER A 360 -28.33 45.91 -26.54
N SER A 361 -27.88 44.80 -27.16
CA SER A 361 -28.20 44.47 -28.57
C SER A 361 -27.31 43.33 -29.11
N ARG A 362 -27.97 42.36 -29.76
CA ARG A 362 -27.45 41.46 -30.83
C ARG A 362 -28.00 42.03 -32.16
N PRO A 363 -27.79 41.42 -33.36
CA PRO A 363 -26.65 40.68 -33.95
C PRO A 363 -26.36 41.10 -35.42
N THR A 364 -25.23 40.70 -36.02
CA THR A 364 -25.06 40.52 -37.50
C THR A 364 -23.81 39.65 -37.74
N ALA A 365 -23.86 38.47 -38.38
CA ALA A 365 -24.12 38.13 -39.78
C ALA A 365 -22.86 38.18 -40.68
N GLY A 366 -22.55 37.05 -41.35
CA GLY A 366 -21.59 36.96 -42.46
C GLY A 366 -20.90 35.59 -42.54
N ARG A 367 -21.47 34.59 -43.24
CA ARG A 367 -21.12 34.14 -44.62
C ARG A 367 -19.78 33.35 -44.66
N ARG A 368 -19.60 32.17 -45.26
CA ARG A 368 -20.32 31.34 -46.26
C ARG A 368 -19.78 29.89 -46.18
N ARG A 369 -20.65 28.91 -46.51
CA ARG A 369 -20.39 27.47 -46.78
C ARG A 369 -19.81 27.26 -48.22
N PRO A 370 -19.75 26.05 -48.81
CA PRO A 370 -19.29 24.69 -48.42
C PRO A 370 -18.36 24.06 -49.50
N CYS A 371 -17.81 22.86 -49.26
CA CYS A 371 -17.60 21.87 -50.35
C CYS A 371 -17.52 20.43 -49.80
N ARG A 372 -18.23 19.51 -50.46
CA ARG A 372 -18.32 18.05 -50.26
C ARG A 372 -18.52 17.44 -51.68
N PRO A 373 -18.56 16.11 -51.88
CA PRO A 373 -17.50 15.09 -52.00
C PRO A 373 -17.46 14.43 -53.42
N LEU A 374 -16.99 13.16 -53.52
CA LEU A 374 -16.91 12.19 -54.65
C LEU A 374 -15.55 12.17 -55.37
N ARG A 375 -14.93 11.04 -55.77
CA ARG A 375 -15.45 9.75 -56.24
C ARG A 375 -14.35 8.66 -56.21
N ALA A 376 -14.76 7.39 -56.11
CA ALA A 376 -13.96 6.18 -56.26
C ALA A 376 -13.51 5.92 -57.72
N ARG A 377 -12.43 5.14 -57.89
CA ARG A 377 -12.20 4.33 -59.11
C ARG A 377 -11.55 2.99 -58.78
N VAL A 378 -12.23 1.94 -59.23
CA VAL A 378 -11.85 0.52 -59.29
C VAL A 378 -11.46 0.20 -60.74
N ARG A 379 -10.51 -0.74 -60.94
CA ARG A 379 -10.24 -1.67 -62.09
C ARG A 379 -8.71 -1.82 -62.28
N GLY A 380 -8.12 -2.98 -62.57
CA GLY A 380 -8.55 -4.37 -62.85
C GLY A 380 -7.34 -5.32 -62.63
N VAL A 381 -7.52 -6.59 -62.22
CA VAL A 381 -7.73 -7.82 -63.03
C VAL A 381 -6.63 -8.12 -64.07
N ARG A 382 -5.85 -9.20 -63.83
CA ARG A 382 -5.43 -10.30 -64.74
C ARG A 382 -4.39 -11.19 -64.01
N SER A 383 -4.73 -12.40 -63.55
CA SER A 383 -4.81 -13.71 -64.25
C SER A 383 -3.45 -14.40 -64.49
N GLY A 384 -3.26 -15.59 -63.89
CA GLY A 384 -2.24 -16.57 -64.33
C GLY A 384 -1.80 -17.61 -63.28
N PRO A 385 -2.07 -18.92 -63.45
CA PRO A 385 -1.79 -19.98 -62.47
C PRO A 385 -0.67 -20.98 -62.88
N ARG A 386 -0.24 -21.80 -61.90
CA ARG A 386 0.34 -23.17 -61.95
C ARG A 386 1.79 -23.40 -62.42
N ARG A 387 2.51 -24.19 -61.59
CA ARG A 387 3.48 -25.30 -61.80
C ARG A 387 4.51 -25.22 -60.66
N ARG A 388 4.91 -26.25 -59.91
CA ARG A 388 4.78 -27.72 -59.95
C ARG A 388 4.69 -28.23 -58.51
#